data_AF-A0ABD2XXM2-F1
#
_entry.id   AF-A0ABD2XXM2-F1
#
_cell.length_a   1.000
_cell.length_b   1.000
_cell.length_c   1.000
_cell.angle_alpha   90.00
_cell.angle_beta   90.00
_cell.angle_gamma   90.00
#
_symmetry.space_group_name_H-M   'P 1'
#
loop_
_entity.id
_entity.type
_entity.pdbx_description
1 polymer ?
#
loop_
_entity_poly.entity_id
_entity_poly.type
_entity_poly.pdbx_seq_one_letter_code
_entity_poly.pdbx_strand_id
1 'polypeptide(L)'
;MATRYDPQLPPHPHQQQQHQQLTHQVAKTTTAVTVGGSLMVLSGLTLAATVIGLVLATPLLVIFSPVLVPATITVFLIFAGFFVSGGLGATASFVFYWMYRYATGKHPIGADQLDRAREKLALAAREMKDKAEHYGHQTQHQIKSTAQDIRDT
;
A
#
# COMPACT_ATOMS: atom_id res chain seq x y z
N MET A 1 -2.63 -79.57 -17.71
CA MET A 1 -1.91 -78.42 -17.12
C MET A 1 -1.59 -77.47 -18.27
N ALA A 2 -2.45 -76.46 -18.46
CA ALA A 2 -2.16 -75.05 -18.19
C ALA A 2 -1.25 -74.44 -19.29
N THR A 3 -1.59 -73.40 -20.04
CA THR A 3 -2.74 -72.47 -20.04
C THR A 3 -2.64 -71.68 -21.36
N ARG A 4 -3.76 -71.43 -22.04
CA ARG A 4 -3.85 -70.35 -23.03
C ARG A 4 -3.50 -69.02 -22.36
N TYR A 5 -2.79 -68.15 -23.07
CA TYR A 5 -2.98 -66.70 -22.95
C TYR A 5 -3.13 -66.07 -24.34
N ASP A 6 -4.23 -65.32 -24.42
CA ASP A 6 -4.76 -64.53 -25.52
C ASP A 6 -3.87 -63.31 -25.86
N PRO A 7 -4.02 -62.70 -27.05
CA PRO A 7 -3.32 -61.48 -27.45
C PRO A 7 -3.96 -60.24 -26.79
N GLN A 8 -3.16 -59.36 -26.19
CA GLN A 8 -3.62 -58.05 -25.72
C GLN A 8 -3.00 -56.92 -26.53
N LEU A 9 -3.87 -56.22 -27.26
CA LEU A 9 -3.66 -54.90 -27.84
C LEU A 9 -3.54 -53.83 -26.72
N PRO A 10 -2.95 -52.65 -27.02
CA PRO A 10 -2.59 -51.63 -26.03
C PRO A 10 -3.75 -50.69 -25.67
N PRO A 11 -3.69 -50.07 -24.48
CA PRO A 11 -4.25 -48.75 -24.24
C PRO A 11 -3.16 -47.74 -23.80
N HIS A 12 -3.21 -46.56 -24.42
CA HIS A 12 -2.42 -45.38 -24.06
C HIS A 12 -2.65 -44.92 -22.62
N PRO A 13 -1.67 -44.23 -22.03
CA PRO A 13 -1.98 -42.99 -21.34
C PRO A 13 -1.20 -41.83 -21.96
N HIS A 14 -1.89 -41.06 -22.80
CA HIS A 14 -1.60 -39.66 -23.06
C HIS A 14 -2.03 -38.84 -21.84
N GLN A 15 -1.18 -38.67 -20.80
CA GLN A 15 -1.47 -37.69 -19.75
C GLN A 15 -0.26 -36.99 -19.10
N GLN A 16 0.99 -37.36 -19.41
CA GLN A 16 2.14 -36.71 -18.77
C GLN A 16 2.71 -35.49 -19.51
N GLN A 17 2.29 -35.18 -20.74
CA GLN A 17 2.85 -34.05 -21.49
C GLN A 17 2.25 -32.68 -21.16
N GLN A 18 1.12 -32.61 -20.43
CA GLN A 18 0.46 -31.33 -20.14
C GLN A 18 1.05 -30.60 -18.92
N HIS A 19 1.78 -31.29 -18.04
CA HIS A 19 2.40 -30.68 -16.86
C HIS A 19 3.78 -30.06 -17.12
N GLN A 20 4.44 -30.37 -18.25
CA GLN A 20 5.80 -29.91 -18.54
C GLN A 20 5.84 -28.59 -19.33
N GLN A 21 4.76 -28.26 -20.03
CA GLN A 21 4.66 -27.02 -20.82
C GLN A 21 4.55 -25.77 -19.92
N LEU A 22 3.92 -25.89 -18.75
CA LEU A 22 3.76 -24.77 -17.83
C LEU A 22 5.08 -24.37 -17.17
N THR A 23 5.98 -25.32 -16.88
CA THR A 23 7.27 -25.10 -16.20
C THR A 23 8.34 -24.48 -17.10
N HIS A 24 8.35 -24.80 -18.40
CA HIS A 24 9.27 -24.17 -19.34
C HIS A 24 8.86 -22.75 -19.74
N GLN A 25 7.61 -22.36 -19.51
CA GLN A 25 7.12 -21.02 -19.81
C GLN A 25 7.42 -20.03 -18.68
N VAL A 26 7.36 -20.44 -17.40
CA VAL A 26 7.84 -19.60 -16.29
C VAL A 26 9.36 -19.44 -16.26
N ALA A 27 10.13 -20.43 -16.73
CA ALA A 27 11.58 -20.27 -16.85
C ALA A 27 11.99 -19.28 -17.96
N LYS A 28 11.25 -19.24 -19.08
CA LYS A 28 11.52 -18.32 -20.20
C LYS A 28 11.08 -16.89 -19.90
N THR A 29 9.99 -16.70 -19.17
CA THR A 29 9.52 -15.36 -18.79
C THR A 29 10.42 -14.72 -17.74
N THR A 30 11.04 -15.51 -16.85
CA THR A 30 11.93 -14.96 -15.82
C THR A 30 13.15 -14.26 -16.43
N THR A 31 13.78 -14.85 -17.44
CA THR A 31 14.92 -14.21 -18.12
C THR A 31 14.50 -12.98 -18.93
N ALA A 32 13.34 -13.04 -19.59
CA ALA A 32 12.79 -11.89 -20.32
C ALA A 32 12.41 -10.74 -19.39
N VAL A 33 11.94 -11.03 -18.18
CA VAL A 33 11.64 -10.03 -17.14
C VAL A 33 12.91 -9.45 -16.54
N THR A 34 13.97 -10.23 -16.34
CA THR A 34 15.25 -9.69 -15.84
C THR A 34 15.95 -8.82 -16.88
N VAL A 35 16.01 -9.27 -18.13
CA VAL A 35 16.60 -8.50 -19.25
C VAL A 35 15.72 -7.31 -19.60
N GLY A 36 14.41 -7.50 -19.73
CA GLY A 36 13.43 -6.45 -19.97
C GLY A 36 13.39 -5.44 -18.83
N GLY A 37 13.47 -5.88 -17.57
CA GLY A 37 13.54 -5.03 -16.39
C GLY A 37 14.82 -4.20 -16.37
N SER A 38 15.98 -4.80 -16.65
CA SER A 38 17.26 -4.07 -16.73
C SER A 38 17.25 -3.06 -17.88
N LEU A 39 16.72 -3.43 -19.05
CA LEU A 39 16.55 -2.54 -20.19
C LEU A 39 15.55 -1.42 -19.92
N MET A 40 14.48 -1.71 -19.20
CA MET A 40 13.44 -0.73 -18.85
C MET A 40 13.94 0.26 -17.79
N VAL A 41 14.73 -0.20 -16.82
CA VAL A 41 15.44 0.67 -15.87
C VAL A 41 16.49 1.50 -16.61
N LEU A 42 17.29 0.90 -17.49
CA LEU A 42 18.33 1.62 -18.23
C LEU A 42 17.74 2.63 -19.21
N SER A 43 16.66 2.28 -19.91
CA SER A 43 15.90 3.17 -20.80
C SER A 43 15.22 4.29 -20.02
N GLY A 44 14.57 3.97 -18.91
CA GLY A 44 13.97 4.96 -18.01
C GLY A 44 15.02 5.92 -17.43
N LEU A 45 16.18 5.40 -17.04
CA LEU A 45 17.29 6.20 -16.51
C LEU A 45 17.94 7.07 -17.60
N THR A 46 18.11 6.53 -18.80
CA THR A 46 18.65 7.29 -19.95
C THR A 46 17.66 8.37 -20.39
N LEU A 47 16.37 8.06 -20.45
CA LEU A 47 15.31 9.02 -20.75
C LEU A 47 15.24 10.09 -19.66
N ALA A 48 15.28 9.71 -18.38
CA ALA A 48 15.32 10.65 -17.27
C ALA A 48 16.57 11.52 -17.32
N ALA A 49 17.75 10.95 -17.55
CA ALA A 49 19.00 11.69 -17.69
C ALA A 49 18.98 12.63 -18.90
N THR A 50 18.37 12.22 -20.01
CA THR A 50 18.19 13.05 -21.21
C THR A 50 17.20 14.18 -20.95
N VAL A 51 16.05 13.90 -20.32
CA VAL A 51 15.06 14.91 -19.97
C VAL A 51 15.64 15.89 -18.95
N ILE A 52 16.32 15.42 -17.91
CA ILE A 52 17.05 16.26 -16.95
C ILE A 52 18.13 17.07 -17.69
N GLY A 53 18.88 16.46 -18.61
CA GLY A 53 19.88 17.12 -19.44
C GLY A 53 19.30 18.22 -20.34
N LEU A 54 18.15 18.00 -20.99
CA LEU A 54 17.43 19.02 -21.76
C LEU A 54 16.88 20.11 -20.84
N VAL A 55 16.31 19.71 -19.70
CA VAL A 55 15.80 20.60 -18.66
C VAL A 55 16.92 21.37 -17.99
N LEU A 56 18.20 21.00 -18.10
CA LEU A 56 19.37 21.76 -17.64
C LEU A 56 20.03 22.57 -18.77
N ALA A 57 20.12 21.99 -19.97
CA ALA A 57 20.67 22.64 -21.16
C ALA A 57 19.80 23.83 -21.62
N THR A 58 18.47 23.70 -21.51
CA THR A 58 17.51 24.76 -21.85
C THR A 58 17.64 25.96 -20.88
N PRO A 59 17.75 25.78 -19.56
CA PRO A 59 18.13 26.82 -18.59
C PRO A 59 19.46 27.51 -18.80
N LEU A 60 20.49 26.78 -19.23
CA LEU A 60 21.80 27.38 -19.51
C LEU A 60 21.69 28.36 -20.70
N LEU A 61 20.72 28.16 -21.59
CA LEU A 61 20.31 29.15 -22.60
C LEU A 61 19.42 30.29 -22.01
N VAL A 62 18.82 30.11 -20.83
CA VAL A 62 17.88 31.03 -20.14
C VAL A 62 18.53 31.80 -18.98
N ILE A 63 19.80 31.57 -18.63
CA ILE A 63 20.58 32.47 -17.73
C ILE A 63 20.64 33.92 -18.28
N PHE A 64 20.19 34.13 -19.52
CA PHE A 64 19.90 35.43 -20.12
C PHE A 64 18.54 36.07 -19.79
N SER A 65 17.60 35.43 -19.08
CA SER A 65 16.35 36.10 -18.70
C SER A 65 15.62 35.46 -17.49
N PRO A 66 15.01 36.22 -16.57
CA PRO A 66 14.63 35.84 -15.19
C PRO A 66 13.46 34.84 -15.02
N VAL A 67 13.19 33.99 -16.01
CA VAL A 67 12.01 33.09 -16.11
C VAL A 67 12.30 31.69 -15.56
N LEU A 68 13.51 31.44 -15.08
CA LEU A 68 13.96 30.09 -14.74
C LEU A 68 13.55 29.60 -13.35
N VAL A 69 13.33 30.52 -12.41
CA VAL A 69 12.90 30.21 -11.04
C VAL A 69 11.57 29.41 -11.03
N PRO A 70 10.53 29.79 -11.81
CA PRO A 70 9.31 28.99 -11.95
C PRO A 70 9.51 27.57 -12.51
N ALA A 71 10.37 27.39 -13.52
CA ALA A 71 10.56 26.11 -14.20
C ALA A 71 11.22 25.06 -13.28
N THR A 72 12.22 25.49 -12.50
CA THR A 72 12.85 24.63 -11.49
C THR A 72 11.88 24.18 -10.40
N ILE A 73 10.95 25.05 -9.98
CA ILE A 73 9.93 24.70 -8.99
C ILE A 73 9.00 23.62 -9.53
N THR A 74 8.54 23.74 -10.78
CA THR A 74 7.68 22.72 -11.40
C THR A 74 8.37 21.35 -11.49
N VAL A 75 9.64 21.34 -11.88
CA VAL A 75 10.43 20.10 -11.94
C VAL A 75 10.61 19.50 -10.55
N PHE A 76 10.92 20.33 -9.54
CA PHE A 76 11.01 19.91 -8.15
C PHE A 76 9.67 19.36 -7.64
N LEU A 77 8.52 19.95 -8.02
CA LEU A 77 7.19 19.44 -7.70
C LEU A 77 6.89 18.11 -8.41
N ILE A 78 7.33 17.90 -9.65
CA ILE A 78 7.14 16.63 -10.35
C ILE A 78 7.94 15.53 -9.65
N PHE A 79 9.22 15.78 -9.33
CA PHE A 79 10.05 14.82 -8.60
C PHE A 79 9.53 14.59 -7.18
N ALA A 80 9.15 15.65 -6.45
CA ALA A 80 8.57 15.55 -5.12
C ALA A 80 7.23 14.82 -5.14
N GLY A 81 6.36 15.09 -6.12
CA GLY A 81 5.09 14.40 -6.33
C GLY A 81 5.30 12.92 -6.67
N PHE A 82 6.34 12.60 -7.45
CA PHE A 82 6.73 11.23 -7.75
C PHE A 82 7.33 10.52 -6.53
N PHE A 83 8.09 11.23 -5.69
CA PHE A 83 8.60 10.73 -4.40
C PHE A 83 7.47 10.48 -3.40
N VAL A 84 6.51 11.40 -3.32
CA VAL A 84 5.30 11.26 -2.52
C VAL A 84 4.48 10.07 -3.03
N SER A 85 4.34 9.90 -4.34
CA SER A 85 3.70 8.73 -4.95
C SER A 85 4.48 7.43 -4.70
N GLY A 86 5.81 7.48 -4.64
CA GLY A 86 6.66 6.35 -4.25
C GLY A 86 6.49 5.95 -2.79
N GLY A 87 6.43 6.92 -1.88
CA GLY A 87 6.14 6.71 -0.45
C GLY A 87 4.72 6.22 -0.19
N LEU A 88 3.73 6.79 -0.90
CA LEU A 88 2.34 6.32 -0.87
C LEU A 88 2.19 4.93 -1.48
N GLY A 89 2.93 4.61 -2.54
CA GLY A 89 2.96 3.28 -3.13
C GLY A 89 3.47 2.25 -2.13
N ALA A 90 4.60 2.53 -1.46
CA ALA A 90 5.13 1.67 -0.41
C ALA A 90 4.16 1.53 0.77
N THR A 91 3.52 2.63 1.19
CA THR A 91 2.54 2.63 2.28
C THR A 91 1.28 1.86 1.90
N ALA A 92 0.77 2.03 0.68
CA ALA A 92 -0.40 1.30 0.17
C ALA A 92 -0.08 -0.19 0.03
N SER A 93 1.09 -0.56 -0.49
CA SER A 93 1.57 -1.94 -0.53
C SER A 93 1.73 -2.53 0.88
N PHE A 94 2.19 -1.74 1.85
CA PHE A 94 2.31 -2.17 3.24
C PHE A 94 0.94 -2.45 3.87
N VAL A 95 -0.03 -1.55 3.69
CA VAL A 95 -1.41 -1.74 4.17
C VAL A 95 -2.09 -2.91 3.45
N PHE A 96 -1.89 -3.05 2.14
CA PHE A 96 -2.43 -4.15 1.36
C PHE A 96 -1.84 -5.50 1.77
N TYR A 97 -0.53 -5.55 2.00
CA TYR A 97 0.16 -6.73 2.52
C TYR A 97 -0.32 -7.08 3.93
N TRP A 98 -0.51 -6.07 4.79
CA TRP A 98 -1.03 -6.21 6.14
C TRP A 98 -2.48 -6.75 6.13
N MET A 99 -3.33 -6.22 5.25
CA MET A 99 -4.71 -6.65 5.04
C MET A 99 -4.79 -8.08 4.49
N TYR A 100 -3.97 -8.41 3.49
CA TYR A 100 -3.89 -9.75 2.93
C TYR A 100 -3.43 -10.78 3.97
N ARG A 101 -2.47 -10.38 4.82
CA ARG A 101 -1.97 -11.21 5.93
C ARG A 101 -3.03 -11.41 7.02
N TYR A 102 -3.82 -10.38 7.31
CA TYR A 102 -4.98 -10.43 8.21
C TYR A 102 -6.06 -11.38 7.68
N ALA A 103 -6.40 -11.28 6.39
CA ALA A 103 -7.35 -12.20 5.73
C ALA A 103 -6.84 -13.65 5.68
N THR A 104 -5.52 -13.85 5.63
CA THR A 104 -4.87 -15.16 5.69
C THR A 104 -4.70 -15.69 7.13
N GLY A 105 -5.26 -15.00 8.14
CA GLY A 105 -5.28 -15.46 9.53
C GLY A 105 -3.95 -15.31 10.30
N LYS A 106 -2.92 -14.69 9.69
CA LYS A 106 -1.67 -14.34 10.37
C LYS A 106 -1.80 -12.93 10.91
N HIS A 107 -2.22 -12.84 12.18
CA HIS A 107 -2.23 -11.61 12.97
C HIS A 107 -1.02 -10.74 12.65
N PRO A 108 -1.23 -9.55 12.08
CA PRO A 108 -0.15 -8.82 11.48
C PRO A 108 0.66 -8.06 12.53
N ILE A 109 1.96 -8.00 12.25
CA ILE A 109 3.01 -7.38 13.06
C ILE A 109 2.64 -5.90 13.25
N GLY A 110 2.09 -5.52 14.42
CA GLY A 110 1.65 -4.16 14.73
C GLY A 110 0.19 -4.00 15.19
N ALA A 111 -0.65 -5.03 15.05
CA ALA A 111 -1.98 -5.03 15.68
C ALA A 111 -1.87 -4.86 17.20
N ASP A 112 -0.88 -5.49 17.85
CA ASP A 112 -0.57 -5.28 19.27
C ASP A 112 -0.26 -3.82 19.61
N GLN A 113 0.40 -3.07 18.71
CA GLN A 113 0.68 -1.65 18.95
C GLN A 113 -0.59 -0.81 18.86
N LEU A 114 -1.49 -1.16 17.94
CA LEU A 114 -2.79 -0.51 17.81
C LEU A 114 -3.71 -0.86 18.98
N ASP A 115 -3.71 -2.10 19.46
CA ASP A 115 -4.48 -2.51 20.63
C ASP A 115 -3.93 -1.87 21.90
N ARG A 116 -2.60 -1.81 22.08
CA ARG A 116 -1.97 -1.05 23.18
C ARG A 116 -2.32 0.44 23.13
N ALA A 117 -2.36 1.03 21.94
CA ALA A 117 -2.74 2.42 21.77
C ALA A 117 -4.24 2.63 22.04
N ARG A 118 -5.11 1.75 21.54
CA ARG A 118 -6.55 1.77 21.79
C ARG A 118 -6.89 1.55 23.24
N GLU A 119 -6.19 0.65 23.93
CA GLU A 119 -6.41 0.37 25.34
C GLU A 119 -6.03 1.59 26.19
N LYS A 120 -4.88 2.22 25.90
CA LYS A 120 -4.48 3.49 26.53
C LYS A 120 -5.44 4.64 26.23
N LEU A 121 -5.91 4.74 24.98
CA LEU A 121 -6.90 5.73 24.55
C LEU A 121 -8.27 5.49 25.19
N ALA A 122 -8.69 4.23 25.31
CA ALA A 122 -9.94 3.85 25.95
C ALA A 122 -9.88 4.12 27.46
N LEU A 123 -8.73 3.91 28.09
CA LEU A 123 -8.51 4.24 29.50
C LEU A 123 -8.63 5.75 29.73
N ALA A 124 -7.95 6.55 28.91
CA ALA A 124 -8.03 8.02 28.98
C ALA A 124 -9.44 8.54 28.64
N ALA A 125 -10.12 7.92 27.67
CA ALA A 125 -11.49 8.29 27.29
C ALA A 125 -12.49 7.98 28.42
N ARG A 126 -12.31 6.85 29.14
CA ARG A 126 -13.14 6.54 30.31
C ARG A 126 -12.92 7.55 31.43
N GLU A 127 -11.67 7.90 31.73
CA GLU A 127 -11.36 8.88 32.79
C GLU A 127 -11.96 10.28 32.47
N MET A 128 -11.88 10.70 31.21
CA MET A 128 -12.53 11.94 30.78
C MET A 128 -14.05 11.86 30.84
N LYS A 129 -14.64 10.70 30.49
CA LYS A 129 -16.08 10.47 30.57
C LYS A 129 -16.59 10.53 32.01
N ASP A 130 -15.89 9.90 32.95
CA ASP A 130 -16.23 9.94 34.38
C ASP A 130 -16.17 11.37 34.93
N LYS A 131 -15.11 12.13 34.59
CA LYS A 131 -15.02 13.56 34.96
C LYS A 131 -16.16 14.37 34.35
N ALA A 132 -16.43 14.19 33.06
CA ALA A 132 -17.49 14.92 32.35
C ALA A 132 -18.88 14.59 32.88
N GLU A 133 -19.16 13.33 33.23
CA GLU A 133 -20.42 12.92 33.88
C GLU A 133 -20.56 13.57 35.25
N HIS A 134 -19.48 13.67 36.04
CA HIS A 134 -19.51 14.33 37.34
C HIS A 134 -19.86 15.83 37.24
N TYR A 135 -19.25 16.55 36.30
CA TYR A 135 -19.59 17.95 36.03
C TYR A 135 -20.99 18.09 35.41
N GLY A 136 -21.37 17.18 34.52
CA GLY A 136 -22.69 17.15 33.87
C GLY A 136 -23.82 16.95 34.87
N HIS A 137 -23.66 16.06 35.85
CA HIS A 137 -24.63 15.85 36.91
C HIS A 137 -24.75 17.07 37.82
N GLN A 138 -23.65 17.68 38.25
CA GLN A 138 -23.71 18.92 39.03
C GLN A 138 -24.41 20.05 38.28
N THR A 139 -24.07 20.24 37.00
CA THR A 139 -24.68 21.29 36.19
C THR A 139 -26.16 20.99 35.92
N GLN A 140 -26.53 19.73 35.73
CA GLN A 140 -27.92 19.33 35.51
C GLN A 140 -28.78 19.49 36.77
N HIS A 141 -28.24 19.25 37.97
CA HIS A 141 -28.95 19.51 39.23
C HIS A 141 -29.16 21.00 39.48
N GLN A 142 -28.17 21.84 39.13
CA GLN A 142 -28.30 23.30 39.18
C GLN A 142 -29.35 23.78 38.18
N ILE A 143 -29.30 23.32 36.92
CA ILE A 143 -30.27 23.74 35.90
C ILE A 143 -31.68 23.29 36.25
N LYS A 144 -31.87 22.08 36.80
CA LYS A 144 -33.20 21.61 37.21
C LYS A 144 -33.75 22.38 38.42
N SER A 145 -32.91 22.77 39.38
CA SER A 145 -33.36 23.58 40.51
C SER A 145 -33.66 25.02 40.09
N THR A 146 -32.83 25.64 39.26
CA THR A 146 -33.07 27.00 38.73
C THR A 146 -34.28 27.04 37.79
N ALA A 147 -34.48 26.02 36.95
CA ALA A 147 -35.64 25.96 36.05
C ALA A 147 -36.96 25.73 36.80
N GLN A 148 -36.92 25.09 37.97
CA GLN A 148 -38.10 24.87 38.80
C GLN A 148 -38.42 26.11 39.64
N ASP A 149 -37.41 26.78 40.17
CA ASP A 149 -37.54 28.06 40.90
C ASP A 149 -38.18 29.18 40.05
N ILE A 150 -37.79 29.28 38.77
CA ILE A 150 -38.37 30.26 37.83
C ILE A 150 -39.82 29.90 37.44
N ARG A 151 -40.22 28.64 37.58
CA ARG A 151 -41.56 28.17 37.19
C ARG A 151 -42.59 28.34 38.31
N ASP A 152 -42.13 28.48 39.56
CA ASP A 152 -42.96 28.66 40.76
C ASP A 152 -43.10 30.14 41.19
N THR A 153 -42.51 31.08 40.45
CA THR A 153 -42.65 32.56 40.61
C THR A 153 -43.58 33.15 39.55
#